data_AF-A0A7R9UMW4-F1
#
_entry.id   AF-A0A7R9UMW4-F1
#
_cell.length_a   1.000
_cell.length_b   1.000
_cell.length_c   1.000
_cell.angle_alpha   90.00
_cell.angle_beta   90.00
_cell.angle_gamma   90.00
#
_symmetry.space_group_name_H-M   'P 1'
#
loop_
_entity.id
_entity.type
_entity.pdbx_description
1 polymer ?
#
loop_
_entity_poly.entity_id
_entity_poly.type
_entity_poly.pdbx_seq_one_letter_code
_entity_poly.pdbx_strand_id
1 'polypeptide(L)'
;NWVTSPMWYTDMLQERLSFANYWRDPFRLPLYRERSSFLADINNERAPRNTTYTANIRSLESMLLVYSTSDTIIIPRESGWFAAFADNSTDTLVPLEDQ
;
A
#
# COMPACT_ATOMS: atom_id res chain seq x y z
N ASN A 1 -14.17 12.23 -4.22
CA ASN A 1 -12.72 11.94 -4.13
C ASN A 1 -12.50 10.61 -4.85
N TRP A 2 -11.67 10.54 -5.89
CA TRP A 2 -11.55 9.37 -6.78
C TRP A 2 -10.72 8.22 -6.17
N VAL A 3 -10.08 8.48 -5.02
CA VAL A 3 -9.18 7.54 -4.31
C VAL A 3 -9.96 6.57 -3.39
N THR A 4 -11.27 6.76 -3.25
CA THR A 4 -12.07 6.06 -2.23
C THR A 4 -13.24 5.30 -2.85
N SER A 5 -13.24 3.96 -2.75
CA SER A 5 -14.35 3.11 -3.19
C SER A 5 -14.20 1.69 -2.65
N PRO A 6 -15.25 1.08 -2.07
CA PRO A 6 -15.20 -0.31 -1.60
C PRO A 6 -15.16 -1.32 -2.74
N MET A 7 -15.51 -0.93 -3.98
CA MET A 7 -15.59 -1.86 -5.12
C MET A 7 -14.26 -2.58 -5.39
N TRP A 8 -13.14 -1.90 -5.13
CA TRP A 8 -11.80 -2.43 -5.37
C TRP A 8 -11.51 -3.67 -4.52
N TYR A 9 -12.22 -3.85 -3.40
CA TYR A 9 -12.04 -4.93 -2.46
C TYR A 9 -13.01 -6.11 -2.65
N THR A 10 -13.64 -6.19 -3.83
CA THR A 10 -14.44 -7.36 -4.22
C THR A 10 -13.54 -8.48 -4.74
N ASP A 11 -13.87 -9.73 -4.44
CA ASP A 11 -13.09 -10.91 -4.83
C ASP A 11 -12.85 -10.93 -6.36
N MET A 12 -13.89 -10.65 -7.15
CA MET A 12 -13.80 -10.56 -8.61
C MET A 12 -12.73 -9.56 -9.09
N LEU A 13 -12.62 -8.38 -8.48
CA LEU A 13 -11.65 -7.36 -8.91
C LEU A 13 -10.24 -7.64 -8.39
N GLN A 14 -10.10 -8.14 -7.17
CA GLN A 14 -8.79 -8.56 -6.65
C GLN A 14 -8.20 -9.72 -7.48
N GLU A 15 -9.05 -10.64 -7.95
CA GLU A 15 -8.60 -11.77 -8.79
C GLU A 15 -8.27 -11.37 -10.24
N ARG A 16 -8.92 -10.33 -10.78
CA ARG A 16 -8.86 -10.03 -12.23
C ARG A 16 -8.11 -8.75 -12.59
N LEU A 17 -8.01 -7.78 -11.68
CA LEU A 17 -7.41 -6.47 -11.96
C LEU A 17 -6.19 -6.25 -11.07
N SER A 18 -5.01 -6.18 -11.70
CA SER A 18 -3.74 -5.99 -10.99
C SER A 18 -3.71 -4.73 -10.13
N PHE A 19 -4.35 -3.64 -10.56
CA PHE A 19 -4.34 -2.40 -9.81
C PHE A 19 -5.21 -2.41 -8.55
N ALA A 20 -6.21 -3.29 -8.49
CA ALA A 20 -7.01 -3.48 -7.27
C ALA A 20 -6.13 -4.05 -6.13
N ASN A 21 -5.13 -4.86 -6.48
CA ASN A 21 -4.27 -5.56 -5.52
C ASN A 21 -3.33 -4.64 -4.73
N TYR A 22 -3.10 -3.42 -5.22
CA TYR A 22 -2.34 -2.38 -4.51
C TYR A 22 -3.16 -1.13 -4.20
N TRP A 23 -4.49 -1.19 -4.32
CA TRP A 23 -5.35 -0.08 -3.90
C TRP A 23 -5.41 0.01 -2.37
N ARG A 24 -4.90 1.11 -1.82
CA ARG A 24 -4.89 1.40 -0.38
C ARG A 24 -5.72 2.64 -0.07
N ASP A 25 -7.01 2.45 0.18
CA ASP A 25 -7.96 3.52 0.52
C ASP A 25 -7.76 3.98 1.98
N PRO A 26 -7.26 5.22 2.23
CA PRO A 26 -6.99 5.69 3.59
C PRO A 26 -8.26 5.88 4.44
N PHE A 27 -9.44 5.94 3.81
CA PHE A 27 -10.73 6.04 4.51
C PHE A 27 -11.34 4.65 4.80
N ARG A 28 -10.69 3.58 4.35
CA ARG A 28 -11.16 2.19 4.49
C ARG A 28 -10.04 1.22 4.82
N LEU A 29 -9.05 1.66 5.60
CA LEU A 29 -7.92 0.80 6.01
C LEU A 29 -8.33 -0.55 6.60
N PRO A 30 -9.40 -0.68 7.42
CA PRO A 30 -9.87 -1.99 7.88
C PRO A 30 -10.26 -2.93 6.73
N LEU A 31 -11.04 -2.44 5.75
CA LEU A 31 -11.46 -3.22 4.59
C LEU A 31 -10.27 -3.57 3.70
N TYR A 32 -9.35 -2.62 3.49
CA TYR A 32 -8.10 -2.85 2.78
C TYR A 32 -7.28 -3.99 3.41
N ARG A 33 -7.07 -3.94 4.73
CA ARG A 33 -6.32 -4.98 5.45
C ARG A 33 -7.01 -6.33 5.36
N GLU A 34 -8.35 -6.36 5.41
CA GLU A 34 -9.11 -7.60 5.29
C GLU A 34 -9.03 -8.19 3.87
N ARG A 35 -9.20 -7.37 2.84
CA ARG A 35 -9.56 -7.82 1.48
C ARG A 35 -8.50 -7.63 0.40
N SER A 36 -7.45 -6.83 0.62
CA SER A 36 -6.37 -6.74 -0.36
C SER A 36 -5.75 -8.12 -0.56
N SER A 37 -5.57 -8.58 -1.79
CA SER A 37 -4.99 -9.89 -2.08
C SER A 37 -3.47 -9.86 -2.15
N PHE A 38 -2.86 -8.67 -2.17
CA PHE A 38 -1.41 -8.53 -2.35
C PHE A 38 -0.80 -7.51 -1.38
N LEU A 39 -1.08 -6.21 -1.53
CA LEU A 39 -0.32 -5.17 -0.83
C LEU A 39 -0.36 -5.33 0.69
N ALA A 40 -1.54 -5.58 1.28
CA ALA A 40 -1.64 -5.79 2.72
C ALA A 40 -0.99 -7.11 3.20
N ASP A 41 -0.75 -8.07 2.30
CA ASP A 41 -0.07 -9.34 2.61
C ASP A 41 1.45 -9.14 2.62
N ILE A 42 2.00 -8.64 1.51
CA ILE A 42 3.45 -8.42 1.39
C ILE A 42 4.00 -7.38 2.37
N ASN A 43 3.16 -6.42 2.78
CA ASN A 43 3.51 -5.41 3.79
C ASN A 43 3.32 -5.91 5.23
N ASN A 44 2.95 -7.17 5.46
CA ASN A 44 2.73 -7.71 6.80
C ASN A 44 1.71 -6.90 7.64
N GLU A 45 0.68 -6.35 6.99
CA GLU A 45 -0.37 -5.55 7.64
C GLU A 45 -1.48 -6.41 8.28
N ARG A 46 -1.38 -7.75 8.14
CA ARG A 46 -2.28 -8.74 8.74
C ARG A 46 -1.54 -9.64 9.72
N ALA A 47 -2.28 -10.19 10.67
CA ALA A 47 -1.81 -11.27 11.54
C ALA A 47 -2.26 -12.63 10.97
N PRO A 48 -1.43 -13.69 11.06
CA PRO A 48 -0.04 -13.67 11.50
C PRO A 48 0.90 -13.05 10.44
N ARG A 49 1.97 -12.38 10.89
CA ARG A 49 2.98 -11.81 9.99
C ARG A 49 3.90 -12.91 9.45
N ASN A 50 4.29 -12.78 8.18
CA ASN A 50 5.23 -13.68 7.51
C ASN A 50 6.68 -13.24 7.75
N THR A 51 7.38 -13.96 8.63
CA THR A 51 8.78 -13.68 8.99
C THR A 51 9.74 -13.93 7.83
N THR A 52 9.40 -14.80 6.88
CA THR A 52 10.20 -15.05 5.67
C THR A 52 10.24 -13.80 4.78
N TYR A 53 9.14 -13.05 4.66
CA TYR A 53 9.16 -11.77 3.91
C TYR A 53 10.13 -10.78 4.54
N THR A 54 10.11 -10.68 5.87
CA THR A 54 11.04 -9.80 6.61
C THR A 54 12.49 -10.26 6.46
N ALA A 55 12.76 -11.56 6.51
CA ALA A 55 14.11 -12.10 6.33
C ALA A 55 14.65 -11.82 4.92
N ASN A 56 13.82 -12.00 3.90
CA ASN A 56 14.21 -11.80 2.51
C ASN A 56 14.52 -10.33 2.22
N ILE A 57 13.67 -9.38 2.63
CA ILE A 57 13.95 -7.95 2.39
C ILE A 57 15.19 -7.47 3.16
N ARG A 58 15.44 -8.01 4.36
CA ARG A 58 16.64 -7.71 5.16
C ARG A 58 17.93 -8.32 4.58
N SER A 59 17.83 -9.32 3.72
CA SER A 59 18.99 -9.92 3.06
C SER A 59 19.53 -9.10 1.89
N LEU A 60 18.81 -8.04 1.47
CA LEU A 60 19.30 -7.11 0.46
C LEU A 60 20.51 -6.35 1.01
N GLU A 61 21.59 -6.30 0.24
CA GLU A 61 22.75 -5.44 0.55
C GLU A 61 22.39 -3.95 0.44
N SER A 62 21.51 -3.61 -0.50
CA SER A 62 21.07 -2.23 -0.75
C SER A 62 19.69 -2.21 -1.40
N MET A 63 18.91 -1.17 -1.07
CA MET A 63 17.59 -0.91 -1.64
C MET A 63 17.53 0.55 -2.07
N LEU A 64 17.66 0.79 -3.39
CA LEU A 64 17.58 2.13 -3.96
C LEU A 64 16.12 2.45 -4.30
N LEU A 65 15.59 3.52 -3.73
CA LEU A 65 14.23 4.00 -3.97
C LEU A 65 14.27 5.35 -4.68
N VAL A 66 13.49 5.48 -5.75
CA VAL A 66 13.41 6.69 -6.55
C VAL A 66 11.94 7.00 -6.83
N TYR A 67 11.56 8.27 -6.69
CA TYR A 67 10.31 8.80 -7.20
C TYR A 67 10.55 10.19 -7.80
N SER A 68 9.61 10.66 -8.60
CA SER A 68 9.68 12.00 -9.19
C SER A 68 8.78 12.96 -8.41
N THR A 69 9.33 14.11 -8.03
CA THR A 69 8.54 15.22 -7.47
C THR A 69 7.58 15.83 -8.49
N SER A 70 7.74 15.51 -9.78
CA SER A 70 6.84 15.94 -10.86
C SER A 70 5.85 14.86 -11.30
N ASP A 71 5.77 13.73 -10.60
CA ASP A 71 4.83 12.65 -10.94
C ASP A 71 3.38 13.09 -10.70
N THR A 72 2.53 12.94 -11.72
CA THR A 72 1.11 13.25 -11.68
C THR A 72 0.22 12.01 -11.83
N ILE A 73 0.81 10.82 -11.90
CA ILE A 73 0.13 9.53 -12.10
C ILE A 73 0.06 8.76 -10.77
N ILE A 74 1.18 8.67 -10.06
CA ILE A 74 1.25 7.97 -8.76
C ILE A 74 0.73 8.91 -7.67
N ILE A 75 -0.23 8.43 -6.88
CA ILE A 75 -0.90 9.20 -5.82
C ILE A 75 -0.95 8.36 -4.54
N PRO A 76 -0.25 8.74 -3.46
CA PRO A 76 0.71 9.85 -3.37
C PRO A 76 2.03 9.51 -4.09
N ARG A 77 2.70 10.49 -4.68
CA ARG A 77 3.97 10.27 -5.42
C ARG A 77 5.08 9.76 -4.51
N GLU A 78 5.03 10.16 -3.24
CA GLU A 78 5.93 9.76 -2.17
C GLU A 78 5.80 8.27 -1.81
N SER A 79 4.79 7.56 -2.32
CA SER A 79 4.70 6.10 -2.19
C SER A 79 5.90 5.37 -2.81
N GLY A 80 6.63 6.00 -3.75
CA GLY A 80 7.90 5.46 -4.23
C GLY A 80 9.01 5.43 -3.15
N TRP A 81 8.85 6.18 -2.06
CA TRP A 81 9.66 6.11 -0.83
C TRP A 81 8.86 5.52 0.34
N PHE A 82 7.87 4.67 0.05
CA PHE A 82 7.00 4.02 1.01
C PHE A 82 6.11 4.94 1.86
N ALA A 83 6.08 6.25 1.62
CA ALA A 83 5.11 7.10 2.32
C ALA A 83 3.67 6.74 1.93
N ALA A 84 2.75 6.86 2.88
CA ALA A 84 1.34 6.55 2.66
C ALA A 84 0.45 7.67 3.18
N PHE A 85 -0.77 7.77 2.69
CA PHE A 85 -1.77 8.62 3.32
C PHE A 85 -2.07 8.15 4.75
N ALA A 86 -2.21 9.10 5.67
CA ALA A 86 -2.64 8.86 7.04
C ALA A 86 -4.08 8.32 7.08
N ASP A 87 -4.43 7.67 8.19
CA ASP A 87 -5.80 7.16 8.39
C ASP A 87 -6.80 8.31 8.30
N ASN A 88 -7.86 8.10 7.51
CA ASN A 88 -8.93 9.06 7.28
C ASN A 88 -8.47 10.43 6.71
N SER A 89 -7.36 10.48 5.95
CA SER A 89 -6.85 11.69 5.31
C SER A 89 -6.27 11.42 3.91
N THR A 90 -6.38 12.38 2.99
CA THR A 90 -5.58 12.44 1.74
C THR A 90 -4.68 13.66 1.68
N ASP A 91 -4.63 14.45 2.75
CA ASP A 91 -3.84 15.68 2.83
C ASP A 91 -2.61 15.50 3.73
N THR A 92 -2.57 14.42 4.50
CA THR A 92 -1.49 14.08 5.43
C THR A 92 -0.80 12.80 4.97
N LEU A 93 0.51 12.86 4.85
CA LEU A 93 1.37 11.72 4.55
C LEU A 93 2.07 11.25 5.82
N VAL A 94 2.18 9.94 5.96
CA VAL A 94 2.96 9.24 6.98
C VAL A 94 4.19 8.66 6.28
N PRO A 95 5.41 9.12 6.61
CA PRO A 95 6.63 8.57 6.04
C PRO A 95 6.88 7.14 6.55
N LEU A 96 7.80 6.39 5.93
CA LEU A 96 8.04 4.98 6.25
C LEU A 96 8.44 4.77 7.72
N GLU A 97 9.26 5.67 8.26
CA GLU A 97 9.76 5.62 9.64
C GLU A 97 8.68 5.74 10.72
N ASP A 98 7.51 6.29 10.36
CA ASP A 98 6.39 6.56 11.29
C ASP A 98 5.21 5.59 11.09
N GLN A 99 5.35 4.55 10.25
CA GLN A 99 4.31 3.55 9.95
C GLN A 99 4.26 2.36 10.92
#